data_AF-A0A920TI64-F1
#
_entry.id   AF-A0A920TI64-F1
#
_cell.length_a   1.000
_cell.length_b   1.000
_cell.length_c   1.000
_cell.angle_alpha   90.00
_cell.angle_beta   90.00
_cell.angle_gamma   90.00
#
_symmetry.space_group_name_H-M   'P 1'
#
loop_
_entity.id
_entity.type
_entity.pdbx_description
1 polymer ?
#
loop_
_entity_poly.entity_id
_entity_poly.type
_entity_poly.pdbx_seq_one_letter_code
_entity_poly.pdbx_strand_id
1 'polypeptide(L)'
;MLRTDAGIWVTAELSCEVICLCSRCLNAHDLRLSVLIDEEYYLSSYSTNDFDIDEGQFISNDNILDLVPSIRDHVDLELPLNPICREDCAGICIDCGLNLNQHHCSCKKSFGP
;
A
#
# COMPACT_ATOMS: atom_id res chain seq x y z
N MET A 1 10.89 13.49 -14.85
CA MET A 1 12.01 13.77 -13.93
C MET A 1 12.63 15.10 -14.31
N LEU A 2 12.88 15.96 -13.32
CA LEU A 2 13.47 17.28 -13.49
C LEU A 2 14.68 17.41 -12.56
N ARG A 3 15.80 17.89 -13.08
CA ARG A 3 17.01 18.11 -12.27
C ARG A 3 16.85 19.41 -11.46
N THR A 4 17.13 19.35 -10.16
CA THR A 4 17.17 20.50 -9.25
C THR A 4 18.61 20.79 -8.83
N ASP A 5 18.81 21.80 -7.98
CA ASP A 5 20.13 22.10 -7.41
C ASP A 5 20.54 21.09 -6.33
N ALA A 6 19.56 20.47 -5.67
CA ALA A 6 19.76 19.49 -4.58
C ALA A 6 19.76 18.03 -5.09
N GLY A 7 19.09 17.74 -6.21
CA GLY A 7 19.02 16.41 -6.78
C GLY A 7 18.07 16.29 -7.98
N ILE A 8 17.09 15.38 -7.89
CA ILE A 8 16.16 15.04 -8.96
C ILE A 8 14.74 15.00 -8.42
N TRP A 9 13.85 15.80 -9.02
CA TRP A 9 12.42 15.71 -8.83
C TRP A 9 11.83 14.61 -9.70
N VAL A 10 11.13 13.67 -9.08
CA VAL A 10 10.50 12.52 -9.73
C VAL A 10 8.99 12.64 -9.59
N THR A 11 8.34 12.73 -10.74
CA THR A 11 6.88 12.61 -10.85
C THR A 11 6.57 11.34 -11.64
N ALA A 12 5.75 10.45 -11.08
CA ALA A 12 5.37 9.18 -11.70
C ALA A 12 3.94 8.79 -11.32
N GLU A 13 3.21 8.25 -12.29
CA GLU A 13 1.92 7.59 -12.08
C GLU A 13 2.11 6.08 -12.32
N LEU A 14 1.78 5.29 -11.32
CA LEU A 14 2.00 3.85 -11.31
C LEU A 14 0.68 3.13 -11.11
N SER A 15 0.44 2.07 -11.89
CA SER A 15 -0.63 1.11 -11.64
C SER A 15 -0.02 -0.13 -11.00
N CYS A 16 -0.44 -0.42 -9.77
CA CYS A 16 0.10 -1.49 -8.94
C CYS A 16 -0.97 -2.56 -8.70
N GLU A 17 -0.55 -3.82 -8.60
CA GLU A 17 -1.40 -4.93 -8.17
C GLU A 17 -0.80 -5.49 -6.88
N VAL A 18 -1.58 -5.45 -5.80
CA VAL A 18 -1.16 -5.90 -4.48
C VAL A 18 -2.04 -7.04 -3.99
N ILE A 19 -1.44 -8.00 -3.30
CA ILE A 19 -2.16 -9.10 -2.68
C ILE A 19 -2.49 -8.70 -1.25
N CYS A 20 -3.77 -8.67 -0.90
CA CYS A 20 -4.21 -8.34 0.46
C CYS A 20 -5.32 -9.28 0.95
N LEU A 21 -5.54 -9.31 2.26
CA LEU A 21 -6.58 -10.13 2.87
C LEU A 21 -7.90 -9.37 2.92
N CYS A 22 -8.98 -9.99 2.49
CA CYS A 22 -10.30 -9.39 2.60
C CYS A 22 -10.69 -9.24 4.08
N SER A 23 -11.02 -8.01 4.48
CA SER A 23 -11.48 -7.67 5.84
C SER A 23 -12.73 -8.44 6.31
N ARG A 24 -13.54 -8.94 5.37
CA ARG A 24 -14.76 -9.72 5.67
C ARG A 24 -14.54 -11.22 5.75
N CYS A 25 -13.85 -11.81 4.77
CA CYS A 25 -13.75 -13.27 4.63
C CYS A 25 -12.34 -13.84 4.83
N LEU A 26 -11.34 -12.96 5.02
CA LEU A 26 -9.92 -13.29 5.22
C LEU A 26 -9.24 -14.03 4.05
N ASN A 27 -9.92 -14.17 2.90
CA ASN A 27 -9.28 -14.71 1.71
C ASN A 27 -8.32 -13.66 1.11
N ALA A 28 -7.17 -14.12 0.63
CA ALA A 28 -6.29 -13.33 -0.22
C ALA A 28 -6.98 -12.99 -1.54
N HIS A 29 -6.77 -11.78 -2.02
CA HIS A 29 -7.26 -11.29 -3.30
C HIS A 29 -6.32 -10.21 -3.84
N ASP A 30 -6.35 -10.05 -5.16
CA ASP A 30 -5.63 -8.99 -5.85
C ASP A 30 -6.44 -7.69 -5.76
N LEU A 31 -5.75 -6.59 -5.45
CA LEU A 31 -6.28 -5.25 -5.45
C LEU A 31 -5.43 -4.38 -6.37
N ARG A 32 -6.09 -3.73 -7.33
CA ARG A 32 -5.43 -2.75 -8.19
C ARG A 32 -5.44 -1.38 -7.51
N LEU A 33 -4.27 -0.79 -7.36
CA LEU A 33 -4.05 0.55 -6.81
C LEU A 33 -3.45 1.45 -7.89
N SER A 34 -3.76 2.74 -7.81
CA SER A 34 -3.08 3.78 -8.60
C SER A 34 -2.28 4.63 -7.63
N VAL A 35 -1.00 4.77 -7.87
CA VAL A 35 -0.04 5.44 -6.99
C VAL A 35 0.58 6.61 -7.73
N LEU A 36 0.64 7.76 -7.07
CA LEU A 36 1.24 8.99 -7.59
C LEU A 36 2.45 9.36 -6.74
N ILE A 37 3.64 9.31 -7.34
CA ILE A 37 4.88 9.80 -6.73
C ILE A 37 5.10 11.21 -7.26
N ASP A 38 5.35 12.15 -6.35
CA ASP A 38 5.76 13.52 -6.67
C ASP A 38 6.72 14.02 -5.57
N GLU A 39 7.99 13.63 -5.70
CA GLU A 39 8.99 13.76 -4.63
C GLU A 39 10.35 14.17 -5.18
N GLU A 40 11.17 14.79 -4.32
CA GLU A 40 12.57 15.11 -4.62
C GLU A 40 13.52 14.08 -3.98
N TYR A 41 14.50 13.64 -4.77
CA TYR A 41 15.55 12.73 -4.33
C TYR A 41 16.90 13.44 -4.38
N TYR A 42 17.66 13.31 -3.30
CA TYR A 42 18.85 14.10 -3.04
C TYR A 42 20.12 13.34 -3.42
N LEU A 43 21.14 14.04 -3.89
CA LEU A 43 22.47 13.42 -4.07
C LEU A 43 23.05 13.03 -2.71
N SER A 44 23.76 11.91 -2.62
CA SER A 44 24.45 11.49 -1.39
C SER A 44 25.46 12.51 -0.86
N SER A 45 26.00 13.37 -1.73
CA SER A 45 26.89 14.47 -1.37
C SER A 45 26.17 15.71 -0.84
N TYR A 46 24.83 15.74 -0.91
CA TYR A 46 24.02 16.85 -0.44
C TYR A 46 23.92 16.80 1.08
N SER A 47 24.71 17.62 1.75
CA SER A 47 24.62 17.82 3.20
C SER A 47 23.51 18.80 3.51
N THR A 48 22.49 18.32 4.22
CA THR A 48 21.40 19.15 4.75
C THR A 48 21.32 18.93 6.25
N ASN A 49 21.02 19.99 6.99
CA ASN A 49 20.76 19.94 8.43
C ASN A 49 19.29 19.59 8.73
N ASP A 50 18.49 19.28 7.71
CA ASP A 50 17.12 18.82 7.90
C ASP A 50 17.11 17.39 8.40
N PHE A 51 16.59 17.22 9.61
CA PHE A 51 16.35 15.92 10.22
C PHE A 51 15.16 15.18 9.62
N ASP A 52 14.44 15.80 8.67
CA ASP A 52 13.18 15.31 8.10
C ASP A 52 13.35 14.55 6.77
N ILE A 53 14.59 14.34 6.30
CA ILE A 53 14.84 13.60 5.05
C ILE A 53 15.07 12.13 5.38
N ASP A 54 14.27 11.27 4.76
CA ASP A 54 14.40 9.82 4.93
C ASP A 54 15.63 9.27 4.19
N GLU A 55 16.24 8.22 4.74
CA GLU A 55 17.37 7.53 4.09
C GLU A 55 16.99 7.03 2.69
N GLY A 56 15.72 6.66 2.48
CA GLY A 56 15.17 6.24 1.19
C GLY A 56 15.12 7.34 0.11
N GLN A 57 15.33 8.61 0.47
CA GLN A 57 15.31 9.74 -0.46
C GLN A 57 16.70 10.12 -1.00
N PHE A 58 17.77 9.39 -0.63
CA PHE A 58 19.11 9.63 -1.16
C PHE A 58 19.44 8.75 -2.37
N ILE A 59 19.99 9.37 -3.41
CA ILE A 59 20.57 8.71 -4.57
C ILE A 59 21.92 8.12 -4.16
N SER A 60 22.09 6.82 -4.38
CA SER A 60 23.33 6.12 -4.03
C SER A 60 24.56 6.66 -4.78
N ASN A 61 25.75 6.42 -4.23
CA ASN A 61 27.02 6.85 -4.83
C ASN A 61 27.26 6.26 -6.24
N ASP A 62 26.62 5.13 -6.55
CA ASP A 62 26.68 4.51 -7.88
C ASP A 62 25.71 5.15 -8.89
N ASN A 63 25.11 6.29 -8.53
CA ASN A 63 24.07 6.99 -9.29
C ASN A 63 22.81 6.15 -9.53
N ILE A 64 22.51 5.23 -8.62
CA ILE A 64 21.29 4.43 -8.64
C ILE A 64 20.29 5.07 -7.69
N LEU A 65 19.12 5.40 -8.22
CA LEU A 65 17.96 5.83 -7.46
C LEU A 65 17.07 4.62 -7.19
N ASP A 66 16.96 4.21 -5.93
CA ASP A 66 16.06 3.14 -5.51
C ASP A 66 14.69 3.71 -5.15
N LEU A 67 13.70 3.45 -6.00
CA LEU A 67 12.32 3.90 -5.78
C LEU A 67 11.49 2.91 -4.95
N VAL A 68 12.04 1.73 -4.60
CA VAL A 68 11.29 0.71 -3.85
C VAL A 68 10.75 1.23 -2.52
N PRO A 69 11.51 2.00 -1.71
CA PRO A 69 10.99 2.57 -0.46
C PRO A 69 9.80 3.51 -0.71
N SER A 70 9.97 4.52 -1.58
CA SER A 70 8.89 5.46 -1.90
C SER A 70 7.65 4.78 -2.49
N ILE A 71 7.85 3.85 -3.44
CA ILE A 71 6.72 3.07 -3.99
C ILE A 71 5.98 2.33 -2.88
N ARG A 72 6.70 1.72 -1.92
CA ARG A 72 6.07 1.01 -0.79
C ARG A 72 5.26 1.96 0.08
N ASP A 73 5.84 3.09 0.47
CA ASP A 73 5.18 4.07 1.34
C ASP A 73 3.91 4.62 0.69
N HIS A 74 3.99 4.96 -0.60
CA HIS A 74 2.82 5.41 -1.36
C HIS A 74 1.77 4.31 -1.55
N VAL A 75 2.19 3.06 -1.80
CA VAL A 75 1.25 1.91 -1.85
C VAL A 75 0.54 1.74 -0.51
N ASP A 76 1.26 1.86 0.61
CA ASP A 76 0.69 1.73 1.95
C ASP A 76 -0.32 2.84 2.25
N LEU A 77 -0.10 4.06 1.73
CA LEU A 77 -1.04 5.19 1.82
C LEU A 77 -2.29 4.99 0.97
N GLU A 78 -2.15 4.42 -0.23
CA GLU A 78 -3.27 4.15 -1.14
C GLU A 78 -4.06 2.88 -0.75
N LEU A 79 -3.49 2.03 0.11
CA LEU A 79 -4.15 0.81 0.55
C LEU A 79 -5.40 1.13 1.39
N PRO A 80 -6.60 0.63 1.02
CA PRO A 80 -7.80 0.85 1.80
C PRO A 80 -7.67 0.24 3.20
N LEU A 81 -8.16 0.93 4.23
CA LEU A 81 -8.20 0.41 5.60
C LEU A 81 -8.99 -0.92 5.73
N ASN A 82 -10.02 -1.10 4.89
CA ASN A 82 -10.86 -2.28 4.88
C ASN A 82 -11.00 -2.85 3.47
N PRO A 83 -9.96 -3.54 2.95
CA PRO A 83 -10.02 -4.11 1.62
C PRO A 83 -11.06 -5.24 1.57
N ILE A 84 -11.84 -5.30 0.48
CA ILE A 84 -12.85 -6.33 0.27
C ILE A 84 -12.63 -7.00 -1.08
N CYS A 85 -12.69 -8.34 -1.11
CA CYS A 85 -12.44 -9.10 -2.34
C CYS A 85 -13.48 -8.89 -3.44
N ARG A 86 -14.66 -8.37 -3.09
CA ARG A 86 -15.75 -7.95 -3.96
C ARG A 86 -16.86 -7.29 -3.13
N GLU A 87 -17.72 -6.52 -3.79
CA GLU A 87 -18.78 -5.73 -3.15
C GLU A 87 -19.75 -6.57 -2.31
N ASP A 88 -20.12 -7.76 -2.80
CA ASP A 88 -21.10 -8.66 -2.21
C ASP A 88 -20.48 -9.75 -1.29
N CYS A 89 -19.23 -9.56 -0.83
CA CYS A 89 -18.58 -10.53 0.05
C CYS A 89 -19.39 -10.72 1.35
N ALA A 90 -19.86 -11.95 1.57
CA ALA A 90 -20.69 -12.34 2.72
C ALA A 90 -19.89 -12.47 4.03
N GLY A 91 -18.55 -12.48 3.93
CA GLY A 91 -17.65 -12.55 5.07
C GLY A 91 -17.58 -13.91 5.76
N ILE A 92 -17.11 -13.90 7.01
CA ILE A 92 -17.13 -15.05 7.91
C ILE A 92 -18.32 -14.99 8.86
N CYS A 93 -18.81 -16.15 9.30
CA CYS A 93 -19.76 -16.23 10.41
C CYS A 93 -19.09 -15.75 11.70
N ILE A 94 -19.69 -14.79 12.41
CA ILE A 94 -19.14 -14.28 13.67
C ILE A 94 -19.14 -15.31 14.80
N ASP A 95 -20.05 -16.30 14.74
CA ASP A 95 -20.16 -17.34 15.77
C ASP A 95 -19.18 -18.51 15.55
N CYS A 96 -18.91 -18.90 14.30
CA CYS A 96 -18.12 -20.11 14.00
C CYS A 96 -16.92 -19.92 13.05
N GLY A 97 -16.73 -18.73 12.50
CA GLY A 97 -15.62 -18.43 11.58
C GLY A 97 -15.74 -19.03 10.18
N LEU A 98 -16.83 -19.75 9.87
CA LEU A 98 -17.02 -20.35 8.54
C LEU A 98 -17.17 -19.26 7.47
N ASN A 99 -16.47 -19.41 6.35
CA ASN A 99 -16.57 -18.51 5.21
C ASN A 99 -17.94 -18.65 4.51
N LEU A 100 -18.76 -17.61 4.64
CA LEU A 100 -20.14 -17.58 4.15
C LEU A 100 -20.23 -17.48 2.61
N ASN A 101 -19.10 -17.23 1.93
CA ASN A 101 -19.04 -17.23 0.48
C ASN A 101 -18.95 -18.64 -0.11
N GLN A 102 -18.51 -19.62 0.68
CA GLN A 102 -18.29 -21.00 0.23
C GLN A 102 -19.33 -21.96 0.81
N HIS A 103 -19.77 -21.69 2.05
CA HIS A 103 -20.63 -22.60 2.80
C HIS A 103 -21.68 -21.82 3.60
N HIS A 104 -22.78 -22.48 3.92
CA HIS A 104 -23.75 -21.97 4.89
C HIS A 104 -23.45 -22.57 6.27
N CYS A 105 -23.54 -21.76 7.33
CA CYS A 105 -23.46 -22.25 8.70
C CYS A 105 -24.87 -22.47 9.28
N SER A 106 -25.00 -23.36 10.26
CA SER A 106 -26.25 -23.58 11.01
C SER A 106 -26.31 -22.78 12.32
N CYS A 107 -25.42 -21.80 12.52
CA CYS A 107 -25.43 -20.94 13.69
C CYS A 107 -26.75 -20.19 13.77
N LYS A 108 -27.36 -20.17 14.96
CA LYS A 108 -28.50 -19.27 15.23
C LYS A 108 -27.93 -17.87 15.24
N LYS A 109 -28.57 -16.91 14.55
CA LYS A 109 -28.13 -15.51 14.55
C LYS A 109 -28.13 -14.99 16.00
N SER A 110 -26.95 -14.99 16.63
CA SER A 110 -26.71 -14.35 17.92
C SER A 110 -26.55 -12.85 17.67
N PHE A 111 -27.64 -12.16 17.31
CA PHE A 111 -27.60 -10.70 17.35
C PHE A 111 -27.69 -10.27 18.81
N GLY A 112 -26.72 -9.47 19.26
CA GLY A 112 -26.90 -8.63 20.41
C GLY A 112 -25.77 -7.61 20.54
N PRO A 113 -26.04 -6.43 21.12
CA PRO A 113 -27.23 -5.57 20.97
C PRO A 113 -27.23 -4.76 19.64
#